data_AF-A0A2G6TGJ5-F1
#
_entry.id   AF-A0A2G6TGJ5-F1
#
_cell.length_a   1.000
_cell.length_b   1.000
_cell.length_c   1.000
_cell.angle_alpha   90.00
_cell.angle_beta   90.00
_cell.angle_gamma   90.00
#
_symmetry.space_group_name_H-M   'P 1'
#
loop_
_entity.id
_entity.type
_entity.pdbx_description
1 polymer ?
#
loop_
_entity_poly.entity_id
_entity_poly.type
_entity_poly.pdbx_seq_one_letter_code
_entity_poly.pdbx_strand_id
1 'polypeptide(L)'
;MKKIVFLLFLFCTNLFAKEIHPTEQTASLNDSQKKILYEFAILQKSGSDPNVYWQKHKNQFSALNDTVRNQLANEIYANSHIVYVPVKNSAVQLWMQTQSLTNWMLCLAAFIAICSVIGLLRNYWNSLIDILIKQFAPLFRLLFSAILLTYELLLVGVVCIVLGCFIEEMTLRTIVIHTGLFLLWSQSTAIFTRKYLVQKYIFEIKNNFWGNDKWETVKTICLPAIIVTAALFYLLYKIPGDTLYNYEIVVAAMVAICALPFWRILEKYMYPILIPYKEKDDFIERSVYSLAACVVLALIIDGFLIWQNNMIFSYVITALTSLLIISFLLISLKDNYKRNYKNYYYLSFVATLFFVAVLFYSFQIHSAEMIWVSLIGVSIFIVIKYWEIPTFFFSWKRSNTWTWGFLGMAALLWLLAKGILYVSGTLFV
;
A
#
# COMPACT_ATOMS: atom_id res chain seq x y z
N MET A 1 4.34 14.84 -34.47
CA MET A 1 3.34 13.76 -34.21
C MET A 1 3.72 12.35 -34.70
N LYS A 2 4.52 12.12 -35.76
CA LYS A 2 4.86 10.74 -36.20
C LYS A 2 6.09 10.07 -35.53
N LYS A 3 6.94 10.81 -34.79
CA LYS A 3 8.15 10.25 -34.13
C LYS A 3 7.99 9.95 -32.62
N ILE A 4 6.93 10.45 -31.97
CA ILE A 4 6.69 10.26 -30.52
C ILE A 4 5.84 9.02 -30.25
N VAL A 5 4.92 8.67 -31.16
CA VAL A 5 4.15 7.42 -31.09
C VAL A 5 5.06 6.20 -31.22
N PHE A 6 6.17 6.32 -31.96
CA PHE A 6 7.17 5.26 -32.09
C PHE A 6 7.95 4.99 -30.79
N LEU A 7 8.11 6.01 -29.95
CA LEU A 7 8.81 5.92 -28.66
C LEU A 7 7.91 5.34 -27.55
N LEU A 8 6.59 5.52 -27.67
CA LEU A 8 5.59 4.85 -26.82
C LEU A 8 5.36 3.38 -27.22
N PHE A 9 5.53 3.03 -28.50
CA PHE A 9 5.50 1.64 -28.96
C PHE A 9 6.76 0.84 -28.60
N LEU A 10 7.89 1.51 -28.34
CA LEU A 10 9.14 0.87 -27.90
C LEU A 10 9.11 0.38 -26.44
N PHE A 11 8.10 0.76 -25.65
CA PHE A 11 7.89 0.25 -24.29
C PHE A 11 6.87 -0.91 -24.21
N CYS A 12 6.39 -1.40 -25.36
CA CYS A 12 5.46 -2.54 -25.45
C CYS A 12 5.98 -3.64 -26.38
N THR A 13 7.30 -3.83 -26.47
CA THR A 13 7.81 -5.15 -26.90
C THR A 13 7.83 -6.05 -25.67
N ASN A 14 6.78 -6.85 -25.55
CA ASN A 14 6.85 -8.13 -24.86
C ASN A 14 8.19 -8.78 -25.18
N LEU A 15 8.85 -9.29 -24.15
CA LEU A 15 9.77 -10.41 -24.26
C LEU A 15 9.08 -11.49 -25.10
N PHE A 16 9.34 -11.49 -26.41
CA PHE A 16 9.01 -12.62 -27.25
C PHE A 16 9.87 -13.77 -26.73
N ALA A 17 9.23 -14.73 -26.07
CA ALA A 17 9.81 -16.00 -25.73
C ALA A 17 10.38 -16.59 -27.04
N LYS A 18 11.71 -16.69 -27.08
CA LYS A 18 12.38 -17.45 -28.11
C LYS A 18 12.07 -18.91 -27.81
N GLU A 19 11.37 -19.59 -28.72
CA GLU A 19 11.32 -21.06 -28.67
C GLU A 19 12.77 -21.54 -28.80
N ILE A 20 13.26 -22.20 -27.75
CA ILE A 20 14.61 -22.78 -27.72
C ILE A 20 14.45 -24.24 -27.33
N HIS A 21 15.04 -25.10 -28.14
CA HIS A 21 15.14 -26.52 -27.89
C HIS A 21 16.03 -26.77 -26.66
N PRO A 22 15.53 -27.44 -25.61
CA PRO A 22 16.37 -27.82 -24.48
C PRO A 22 17.49 -28.75 -24.96
N THR A 23 18.73 -28.46 -24.56
CA THR A 23 19.85 -29.40 -24.74
C THR A 23 19.57 -30.67 -23.91
N GLU A 24 19.98 -31.84 -24.42
CA GLU A 24 19.69 -33.15 -23.84
C GLU A 24 20.05 -33.28 -22.33
N GLN A 25 21.00 -32.48 -21.84
CA GLN A 25 21.44 -32.47 -20.44
C GLN A 25 20.48 -31.75 -19.48
N THR A 26 19.69 -30.78 -19.96
CA THR A 26 18.64 -30.13 -19.15
C THR A 26 17.37 -30.96 -19.07
N ALA A 27 17.14 -31.85 -20.05
CA ALA A 27 16.01 -32.78 -20.07
C ALA A 27 16.16 -33.91 -19.05
N SER A 28 17.39 -34.31 -18.71
CA SER A 28 17.67 -35.39 -17.74
C SER A 28 17.53 -34.99 -16.26
N LEU A 29 17.38 -33.69 -15.96
CA LEU A 29 17.20 -33.19 -14.59
C LEU A 29 15.73 -33.22 -14.18
N ASN A 30 15.44 -33.66 -12.96
CA ASN A 30 14.10 -33.59 -12.39
C ASN A 30 13.74 -32.15 -11.97
N ASP A 31 12.46 -31.88 -11.73
CA ASP A 31 11.99 -30.52 -11.41
C ASP A 31 12.57 -29.96 -10.10
N SER A 32 12.90 -30.82 -9.14
CA SER A 32 13.55 -30.42 -7.87
C SER A 32 14.98 -29.93 -8.11
N GLN A 33 15.76 -30.69 -8.89
CA GLN A 33 17.12 -30.34 -9.28
C GLN A 33 17.16 -29.07 -10.13
N LYS A 34 16.18 -28.89 -11.03
CA LYS A 34 16.03 -27.67 -11.82
C LYS A 34 15.76 -26.44 -10.94
N LYS A 35 14.88 -26.56 -9.92
CA LYS A 35 14.62 -25.49 -8.96
C LYS A 35 15.86 -25.11 -8.14
N ILE A 36 16.64 -26.10 -7.70
CA ILE A 36 17.87 -25.86 -6.93
C ILE A 36 18.95 -25.18 -7.78
N LEU A 37 19.15 -25.60 -9.03
CA LEU A 37 20.10 -24.96 -9.94
C LEU A 37 19.63 -23.55 -10.34
N TYR A 38 18.32 -23.33 -10.46
CA TYR A 38 17.75 -22.00 -10.68
C TYR A 38 18.00 -21.07 -9.49
N GLU A 39 17.75 -21.53 -8.26
CA GLU A 39 17.98 -20.76 -7.05
C GLU A 39 19.48 -20.48 -6.82
N PHE A 40 20.34 -21.47 -7.12
CA PHE A 40 21.79 -21.28 -7.14
C PHE A 40 22.23 -20.21 -8.15
N ALA A 41 21.66 -20.22 -9.37
CA ALA A 41 21.96 -19.20 -10.39
C ALA A 41 21.50 -17.80 -9.97
N ILE A 42 20.34 -17.69 -9.32
CA ILE A 42 19.85 -16.43 -8.76
C ILE A 42 20.83 -15.90 -7.71
N LEU A 43 21.23 -16.73 -6.76
CA LEU A 43 22.18 -16.36 -5.70
C LEU A 43 23.55 -15.93 -6.28
N GLN A 44 24.02 -16.64 -7.31
CA GLN A 44 25.27 -16.28 -8.00
C GLN A 44 25.18 -14.93 -8.71
N LYS A 45 24.04 -14.60 -9.32
CA LYS A 45 23.81 -13.31 -10.00
C LYS A 45 23.44 -12.17 -9.06
N SER A 46 22.93 -12.47 -7.86
CA SER A 46 22.63 -11.49 -6.81
C SER A 46 23.86 -11.10 -5.98
N GLY A 47 25.02 -11.72 -6.21
CA GLY A 47 26.25 -11.47 -5.47
C GLY A 47 26.31 -12.16 -4.10
N SER A 48 25.35 -13.05 -3.80
CA SER A 48 25.25 -13.79 -2.52
C SER A 48 26.20 -14.97 -2.54
N ASP A 49 26.60 -15.52 -1.38
CA ASP A 49 27.41 -16.74 -1.34
C ASP A 49 26.57 -17.97 -1.76
N PRO A 50 26.67 -18.41 -3.03
CA PRO A 50 25.82 -19.47 -3.53
C PRO A 50 26.36 -20.84 -3.06
N ASN A 51 27.55 -20.90 -2.47
CA ASN A 51 28.21 -22.12 -2.04
C ASN A 51 27.55 -22.69 -0.78
N VAL A 52 27.10 -21.84 0.14
CA VAL A 52 26.38 -22.30 1.35
C VAL A 52 25.06 -22.99 0.96
N TYR A 53 24.33 -22.40 0.02
CA TYR A 53 23.11 -22.99 -0.52
C TYR A 53 23.39 -24.29 -1.29
N TRP A 54 24.46 -24.31 -2.10
CA TRP A 54 24.90 -25.49 -2.84
C TRP A 54 25.27 -26.66 -1.92
N GLN A 55 26.05 -26.43 -0.87
CA GLN A 55 26.49 -27.49 0.05
C GLN A 55 25.31 -28.19 0.74
N LYS A 56 24.23 -27.47 1.02
CA LYS A 56 23.00 -28.05 1.62
C LYS A 56 22.24 -28.97 0.66
N HIS A 57 22.32 -28.71 -0.65
CA HIS A 57 21.54 -29.43 -1.67
C HIS A 57 22.39 -30.34 -2.57
N LYS A 58 23.71 -30.37 -2.36
CA LYS A 58 24.68 -31.13 -3.15
C LYS A 58 24.33 -32.62 -3.24
N ASN A 59 23.77 -33.18 -2.17
CA ASN A 59 23.39 -34.60 -2.08
C ASN A 59 22.24 -34.99 -3.03
N GLN A 60 21.53 -34.01 -3.60
CA GLN A 60 20.44 -34.24 -4.55
C GLN A 60 20.91 -34.34 -6.00
N PHE A 61 22.20 -34.16 -6.25
CA PHE A 61 22.81 -34.30 -7.58
C PHE A 61 23.81 -35.46 -7.57
N SER A 62 23.87 -36.21 -8.67
CA SER A 62 25.06 -37.02 -8.97
C SER A 62 26.29 -36.11 -9.01
N ALA A 63 27.50 -36.60 -8.72
CA ALA A 63 28.73 -35.81 -8.62
C ALA A 63 28.93 -34.84 -9.82
N LEU A 64 28.41 -33.61 -9.69
CA LEU A 64 28.51 -32.56 -10.68
C LEU A 64 29.79 -31.78 -10.42
N ASN A 65 30.57 -31.57 -11.48
CA ASN A 65 31.72 -30.69 -11.43
C ASN A 65 31.25 -29.22 -11.36
N ASP A 66 32.01 -28.34 -10.69
CA ASP A 66 31.60 -26.95 -10.44
C ASP A 66 31.38 -26.16 -11.74
N THR A 67 32.15 -26.47 -12.79
CA THR A 67 32.00 -25.90 -14.14
C THR A 67 30.67 -26.32 -14.78
N VAL A 68 30.33 -27.60 -14.71
CA VAL A 68 29.09 -28.16 -15.26
C VAL A 68 27.87 -27.62 -14.48
N ARG A 69 27.96 -27.53 -13.15
CA ARG A 69 26.94 -26.89 -12.31
C ARG A 69 26.68 -25.46 -12.74
N ASN A 70 27.71 -24.64 -12.89
CA ASN A 70 27.56 -23.23 -13.24
C ASN A 70 27.00 -23.04 -14.67
N GLN A 71 27.34 -23.94 -15.60
CA GLN A 71 26.77 -23.95 -16.95
C GLN A 71 25.29 -24.31 -16.92
N LEU A 72 24.93 -25.42 -16.25
CA LEU A 72 23.54 -25.86 -16.09
C LEU A 72 22.68 -24.82 -15.36
N ALA A 73 23.23 -24.19 -14.31
CA ALA A 73 22.55 -23.14 -13.56
C ALA A 73 22.26 -21.90 -14.43
N ASN A 74 23.23 -21.46 -15.24
CA ASN A 74 23.03 -20.35 -16.17
C ASN A 74 22.07 -20.70 -17.31
N GLU A 75 22.11 -21.93 -17.81
CA GLU A 75 21.21 -22.41 -18.85
C GLU A 75 19.77 -22.52 -18.34
N ILE A 76 19.57 -23.08 -17.15
CA ILE A 76 18.27 -23.13 -16.48
C ILE A 76 17.76 -21.72 -16.19
N TYR A 77 18.61 -20.81 -15.71
CA TYR A 77 18.23 -19.41 -15.49
C TYR A 77 17.79 -18.73 -16.80
N ALA A 78 18.55 -18.91 -17.89
CA ALA A 78 18.25 -18.30 -19.18
C ALA A 78 17.01 -18.89 -19.87
N ASN A 79 16.69 -20.17 -19.60
CA ASN A 79 15.63 -20.92 -20.28
C ASN A 79 14.39 -21.19 -19.42
N SER A 80 14.30 -20.63 -18.21
CA SER A 80 13.26 -21.02 -17.25
C SER A 80 11.88 -20.40 -17.55
N HIS A 81 10.98 -21.25 -18.06
CA HIS A 81 9.54 -21.21 -17.77
C HIS A 81 9.20 -22.00 -16.47
N ILE A 82 10.18 -22.18 -15.59
CA ILE A 82 9.99 -22.95 -14.35
C ILE A 82 9.08 -22.13 -13.44
N VAL A 83 7.90 -22.67 -13.11
CA VAL A 83 7.05 -22.14 -12.04
C VAL A 83 7.76 -22.39 -10.71
N TYR A 84 8.68 -21.49 -10.38
CA TYR A 84 9.37 -21.46 -9.11
C TYR A 84 8.56 -20.59 -8.14
N VAL A 85 8.01 -21.24 -7.12
CA VAL A 85 7.42 -20.56 -5.98
C VAL A 85 8.50 -20.50 -4.90
N PRO A 86 9.08 -19.32 -4.61
CA PRO A 86 10.13 -19.21 -3.61
C PRO A 86 9.56 -19.54 -2.23
N VAL A 87 10.37 -20.19 -1.38
CA VAL A 87 9.97 -20.53 -0.01
C VAL A 87 9.66 -19.25 0.76
N LYS A 88 8.57 -19.26 1.56
CA LYS A 88 8.14 -18.09 2.34
C LYS A 88 9.28 -17.59 3.26
N ASN A 89 9.56 -16.28 3.21
CA ASN A 89 10.65 -15.59 3.93
C ASN A 89 12.07 -16.04 3.55
N SER A 90 12.27 -16.65 2.37
CA SER A 90 13.61 -16.93 1.85
C SER A 90 14.30 -15.66 1.34
N ALA A 91 15.63 -15.63 1.38
CA ALA A 91 16.43 -14.55 0.80
C ALA A 91 16.11 -14.34 -0.69
N VAL A 92 15.79 -15.42 -1.42
CA VAL A 92 15.39 -15.36 -2.83
C VAL A 92 14.01 -14.76 -3.02
N GLN A 93 13.04 -15.07 -2.15
CA GLN A 93 11.74 -14.38 -2.17
C GLN A 93 11.90 -12.88 -1.93
N LEU A 94 12.67 -12.51 -0.90
CA LEU A 94 12.94 -11.12 -0.56
C LEU A 94 13.61 -10.39 -1.71
N TRP A 95 14.66 -10.97 -2.30
CA TRP A 95 15.37 -10.40 -3.45
C TRP A 95 14.47 -10.25 -4.69
N MET A 96 13.70 -11.28 -5.06
CA MET A 96 12.76 -11.22 -6.18
C MET A 96 11.69 -10.13 -5.98
N GLN A 97 11.18 -10.00 -4.76
CA GLN A 97 10.22 -8.95 -4.44
C GLN A 97 10.92 -7.57 -4.45
N THR A 98 12.15 -7.44 -3.95
CA THR A 98 12.94 -6.19 -3.94
C THR A 98 13.15 -5.69 -5.36
N GLN A 99 13.49 -6.59 -6.27
CA GLN A 99 13.63 -6.30 -7.69
C GLN A 99 12.28 -5.89 -8.31
N SER A 100 11.19 -6.58 -7.97
CA SER A 100 9.84 -6.23 -8.43
C SER A 100 9.43 -4.82 -7.99
N LEU A 101 9.56 -4.46 -6.72
CA LEU A 101 9.28 -3.08 -6.25
C LEU A 101 10.17 -2.06 -6.93
N THR A 102 11.46 -2.35 -7.04
CA THR A 102 12.38 -1.45 -7.73
C THR A 102 11.89 -1.20 -9.15
N ASN A 103 11.48 -2.25 -9.86
CA ASN A 103 10.90 -2.14 -11.19
C ASN A 103 9.58 -1.33 -11.17
N TRP A 104 8.70 -1.55 -10.20
CA TRP A 104 7.48 -0.75 -10.02
C TRP A 104 7.76 0.72 -9.72
N MET A 105 8.73 1.02 -8.87
CA MET A 105 9.17 2.39 -8.56
C MET A 105 9.79 3.06 -9.77
N LEU A 106 10.58 2.32 -10.57
CA LEU A 106 11.14 2.81 -11.82
C LEU A 106 10.04 3.04 -12.87
N CYS A 107 9.07 2.14 -12.98
CA CYS A 107 7.90 2.31 -13.84
C CYS A 107 7.05 3.49 -13.40
N LEU A 108 6.84 3.67 -12.10
CA LEU A 108 6.12 4.81 -11.53
C LEU A 108 6.88 6.12 -11.77
N ALA A 109 8.21 6.13 -11.59
CA ALA A 109 9.05 7.28 -11.89
C ALA A 109 9.01 7.64 -13.38
N ALA A 110 9.11 6.64 -14.26
CA ALA A 110 8.96 6.82 -15.71
C ALA A 110 7.56 7.34 -16.08
N PHE A 111 6.52 6.79 -15.46
CA PHE A 111 5.14 7.23 -15.65
C PHE A 111 4.95 8.68 -15.17
N ILE A 112 5.48 9.05 -14.00
CA ILE A 112 5.44 10.42 -13.49
C ILE A 112 6.21 11.35 -14.43
N ALA A 113 7.36 10.93 -14.96
CA ALA A 113 8.12 11.70 -15.94
C ALA A 113 7.30 11.93 -17.23
N ILE A 114 6.66 10.89 -17.76
CA ILE A 114 5.77 10.97 -18.94
C ILE A 114 4.57 11.87 -18.64
N CYS A 115 3.91 11.68 -17.50
CA CYS A 115 2.78 12.51 -17.05
C CYS A 115 3.17 13.97 -16.82
N SER A 116 4.42 14.24 -16.41
CA SER A 116 4.94 15.60 -16.28
C SER A 116 5.17 16.24 -17.66
N VAL A 117 5.63 15.45 -18.65
CA VAL A 117 5.74 15.87 -20.05
C VAL A 117 4.37 16.10 -20.67
N ILE A 118 3.37 15.27 -20.37
CA ILE A 118 1.97 15.48 -20.78
C ILE A 118 1.35 16.68 -20.03
N GLY A 119 1.73 16.89 -18.77
CA GLY A 119 1.35 18.04 -17.96
C GLY A 119 1.84 19.37 -18.55
N LEU A 120 2.96 19.39 -19.27
CA LEU A 120 3.40 20.54 -20.07
C LEU A 120 2.44 20.87 -21.23
N LEU A 121 1.62 19.91 -21.66
CA LEU A 121 0.57 20.07 -22.69
C LEU A 121 -0.83 20.36 -22.11
N ARG A 122 -0.95 20.46 -20.77
CA ARG A 122 -2.22 20.61 -20.02
C ARG A 122 -3.01 21.88 -20.34
N ASN A 123 -2.38 22.92 -20.89
CA ASN A 123 -3.07 24.15 -21.30
C ASN A 123 -4.13 23.95 -22.40
N TYR A 124 -4.22 22.75 -22.99
CA TYR A 124 -5.17 22.45 -24.07
C TYR A 124 -6.28 21.45 -23.71
N TRP A 125 -6.35 20.94 -22.46
CA TRP A 125 -7.23 19.81 -22.09
C TRP A 125 -8.49 20.20 -21.30
N ASN A 126 -8.55 21.39 -20.72
CA ASN A 126 -9.68 21.78 -19.86
C ASN A 126 -11.01 21.86 -20.63
N SER A 127 -11.01 22.22 -21.91
CA SER A 127 -12.24 22.24 -22.72
C SER A 127 -12.79 20.85 -23.04
N LEU A 128 -11.96 19.80 -23.14
CA LEU A 128 -12.41 18.45 -23.46
C LEU A 128 -13.14 17.77 -22.28
N ILE A 129 -12.68 18.04 -21.05
CA ILE A 129 -13.28 17.50 -19.83
C ILE A 129 -14.64 18.15 -19.55
N ASP A 130 -14.75 19.48 -19.75
CA ASP A 130 -16.02 20.20 -19.58
C ASP A 130 -17.10 19.78 -20.59
N ILE A 131 -16.68 19.41 -21.81
CA ILE A 131 -17.59 18.90 -22.86
C ILE A 131 -18.11 17.50 -22.50
N LEU A 132 -17.25 16.61 -22.01
CA LEU A 132 -17.64 15.28 -21.55
C LEU A 132 -18.63 15.35 -20.37
N ILE A 133 -18.35 16.19 -19.37
CA ILE A 133 -19.22 16.34 -18.19
C ILE A 133 -20.60 16.89 -18.59
N LYS A 134 -20.65 17.86 -19.52
CA LYS A 134 -21.93 18.41 -20.01
C LYS A 134 -22.76 17.41 -20.83
N GLN A 135 -22.13 16.54 -21.61
CA GLN A 135 -22.84 15.55 -22.43
C GLN A 135 -23.41 14.38 -21.62
N PHE A 136 -22.75 13.96 -20.54
CA PHE A 136 -23.23 12.86 -19.70
C PHE A 136 -24.13 13.32 -18.53
N ALA A 137 -24.09 14.60 -18.14
CA ALA A 137 -24.95 15.18 -17.10
C ALA A 137 -26.46 14.92 -17.26
N PRO A 138 -27.08 15.03 -18.45
CA PRO A 138 -28.51 14.72 -18.62
C PRO A 138 -28.81 13.22 -18.50
N LEU A 139 -27.86 12.36 -18.88
CA LEU A 139 -27.99 10.90 -18.80
C LEU A 139 -27.96 10.40 -17.35
N PHE A 140 -27.10 11.00 -16.51
CA PHE A 140 -27.04 10.75 -15.06
C PHE A 140 -28.26 11.26 -14.30
N ARG A 141 -28.95 12.29 -14.82
CA ARG A 141 -30.13 12.88 -14.18
C ARG A 141 -31.40 12.05 -14.36
N LEU A 142 -31.43 11.20 -15.39
CA LEU A 142 -32.61 10.43 -15.81
C LEU A 142 -32.54 8.95 -15.39
N LEU A 143 -31.34 8.37 -15.29
CA LEU A 143 -31.16 6.96 -14.94
C LEU A 143 -31.23 6.64 -13.44
N PHE A 144 -31.14 7.64 -12.54
CA PHE A 144 -30.92 7.38 -11.12
C PHE A 144 -31.76 8.25 -10.19
N SER A 145 -32.86 7.71 -9.70
CA SER A 145 -33.45 8.18 -8.44
C SER A 145 -32.44 7.90 -7.34
N ALA A 146 -31.96 8.95 -6.65
CA ALA A 146 -30.91 8.81 -5.63
C ALA A 146 -31.30 7.85 -4.49
N ILE A 147 -32.60 7.70 -4.22
CA ILE A 147 -33.09 6.79 -3.18
C ILE A 147 -33.09 5.35 -3.71
N LEU A 148 -33.63 5.11 -4.91
CA LEU A 148 -33.71 3.77 -5.50
C LEU A 148 -32.30 3.21 -5.78
N LEU A 149 -31.43 4.05 -6.33
CA LEU A 149 -30.04 3.71 -6.61
C LEU A 149 -29.28 3.27 -5.36
N THR A 150 -29.52 3.90 -4.22
CA THR A 150 -28.84 3.52 -2.97
C THR A 150 -29.24 2.11 -2.51
N TYR A 151 -30.51 1.73 -2.65
CA TYR A 151 -30.94 0.37 -2.31
C TYR A 151 -30.48 -0.67 -3.35
N GLU A 152 -30.49 -0.33 -4.64
CA GLU A 152 -29.96 -1.20 -5.70
C GLU A 152 -28.46 -1.46 -5.52
N LEU A 153 -27.67 -0.42 -5.25
CA LEU A 153 -26.24 -0.55 -4.98
C LEU A 153 -25.94 -1.29 -3.68
N LEU A 154 -26.79 -1.15 -2.65
CA LEU A 154 -26.67 -1.94 -1.43
C LEU A 154 -26.86 -3.44 -1.73
N LEU A 155 -27.90 -3.78 -2.51
CA LEU A 155 -28.18 -5.15 -2.91
C LEU A 155 -27.06 -5.72 -3.77
N VAL A 156 -26.57 -4.95 -4.76
CA VAL A 156 -25.39 -5.30 -5.56
C VAL A 156 -24.18 -5.52 -4.66
N GLY A 157 -23.97 -4.68 -3.63
CA GLY A 157 -22.89 -4.85 -2.66
C GLY A 157 -22.95 -6.19 -1.93
N VAL A 158 -24.13 -6.58 -1.45
CA VAL A 158 -24.35 -7.90 -0.81
C VAL A 158 -24.12 -9.04 -1.79
N VAL A 159 -24.63 -8.92 -3.02
CA VAL A 159 -24.43 -9.93 -4.07
C VAL A 159 -22.94 -10.10 -4.41
N CYS A 160 -22.18 -9.00 -4.51
CA CYS A 160 -20.74 -9.05 -4.74
C CYS A 160 -19.98 -9.77 -3.63
N ILE A 161 -20.39 -9.61 -2.36
CA ILE A 161 -19.77 -10.30 -1.22
C ILE A 161 -20.10 -11.79 -1.25
N VAL A 162 -21.36 -12.16 -1.48
CA VAL A 162 -21.79 -13.57 -1.44
C VAL A 162 -21.34 -14.34 -2.67
N LEU A 163 -21.55 -13.80 -3.87
CA LEU A 163 -21.17 -14.45 -5.13
C LEU A 163 -19.67 -14.36 -5.40
N GLY A 164 -19.01 -13.30 -4.91
CA GLY A 164 -17.56 -13.16 -5.00
C GLY A 164 -16.81 -14.34 -4.37
N CYS A 165 -17.37 -14.97 -3.34
CA CYS A 165 -16.79 -16.16 -2.70
C CYS A 165 -16.63 -17.37 -3.64
N PHE A 166 -17.38 -17.44 -4.75
CA PHE A 166 -17.32 -18.55 -5.69
C PHE A 166 -16.31 -18.34 -6.83
N ILE A 167 -15.67 -17.18 -6.88
CA ILE A 167 -14.65 -16.87 -7.89
C ILE A 167 -13.35 -17.56 -7.49
N GLU A 168 -12.81 -18.42 -8.35
CA GLU A 168 -11.59 -19.19 -8.05
C GLU A 168 -10.33 -18.31 -8.06
N GLU A 169 -10.24 -17.36 -9.00
CA GLU A 169 -9.11 -16.43 -9.12
C GLU A 169 -9.09 -15.41 -7.97
N MET A 170 -8.06 -15.48 -7.13
CA MET A 170 -7.92 -14.65 -5.93
C MET A 170 -8.00 -13.15 -6.22
N THR A 171 -7.30 -12.65 -7.24
CA THR A 171 -7.24 -11.22 -7.54
C THR A 171 -8.61 -10.65 -7.92
N LEU A 172 -9.32 -11.35 -8.82
CA LEU A 172 -10.64 -10.96 -9.27
C LEU A 172 -11.67 -11.09 -8.14
N ARG A 173 -11.59 -12.17 -7.35
CA ARG A 173 -12.36 -12.37 -6.12
C ARG A 173 -12.20 -11.20 -5.15
N THR A 174 -10.95 -10.81 -4.87
CA THR A 174 -10.63 -9.69 -3.96
C THR A 174 -11.24 -8.38 -4.46
N ILE A 175 -11.09 -8.04 -5.75
CA ILE A 175 -11.64 -6.81 -6.34
C ILE A 175 -13.17 -6.78 -6.21
N VAL A 176 -13.86 -7.87 -6.54
CA VAL A 176 -15.32 -7.97 -6.48
C VAL A 176 -15.82 -7.82 -5.04
N ILE A 177 -15.18 -8.53 -4.10
CA ILE A 177 -15.55 -8.48 -2.68
C ILE A 177 -15.28 -7.09 -2.08
N HIS A 178 -14.15 -6.46 -2.37
CA HIS A 178 -13.83 -5.10 -1.89
C HIS A 178 -14.78 -4.05 -2.44
N THR A 179 -15.17 -4.19 -3.72
CA THR A 179 -16.21 -3.36 -4.33
C THR A 179 -17.53 -3.55 -3.57
N GLY A 180 -17.88 -4.80 -3.24
CA GLY A 180 -19.04 -5.12 -2.42
C GLY A 180 -19.01 -4.51 -1.01
N LEU A 181 -17.89 -4.63 -0.29
CA LEU A 181 -17.69 -4.04 1.04
C LEU A 181 -17.78 -2.52 1.01
N PHE A 182 -17.19 -1.87 0.00
CA PHE A 182 -17.28 -0.42 -0.20
C PHE A 182 -18.72 0.03 -0.48
N LEU A 183 -19.44 -0.68 -1.35
CA LEU A 183 -20.86 -0.39 -1.61
C LEU A 183 -21.69 -0.58 -0.34
N LEU A 184 -21.44 -1.66 0.40
CA LEU A 184 -22.14 -1.95 1.64
C LEU A 184 -21.90 -0.85 2.68
N TRP A 185 -20.65 -0.41 2.88
CA TRP A 185 -20.32 0.73 3.75
C TRP A 185 -21.03 2.01 3.28
N SER A 186 -20.76 2.44 2.04
CA SER A 186 -21.21 3.73 1.50
C SER A 186 -22.73 3.85 1.48
N GLN A 187 -23.44 2.81 1.04
CA GLN A 187 -24.90 2.83 0.94
C GLN A 187 -25.56 2.70 2.32
N SER A 188 -25.01 1.88 3.23
CA SER A 188 -25.51 1.84 4.62
C SER A 188 -25.40 3.22 5.27
N THR A 189 -24.25 3.89 5.10
CA THR A 189 -24.04 5.25 5.61
C THR A 189 -25.03 6.26 4.99
N ALA A 190 -25.33 6.17 3.69
CA ALA A 190 -26.30 7.03 3.02
C ALA A 190 -27.73 6.83 3.56
N ILE A 191 -28.13 5.59 3.84
CA ILE A 191 -29.44 5.24 4.43
C ILE A 191 -29.55 5.80 5.86
N PHE A 192 -28.53 5.59 6.69
CA PHE A 192 -28.55 6.05 8.09
C PHE A 192 -28.49 7.57 8.22
N THR A 193 -27.75 8.26 7.35
CA THR A 193 -27.71 9.73 7.33
C THR A 193 -28.91 10.35 6.61
N ARG A 194 -29.71 9.56 5.87
CA ARG A 194 -30.76 10.03 4.95
C ARG A 194 -30.25 11.04 3.90
N LYS A 195 -28.94 11.01 3.61
CA LYS A 195 -28.29 11.85 2.60
C LYS A 195 -27.72 10.92 1.53
N TYR A 196 -28.34 10.91 0.35
CA TYR A 196 -28.00 9.97 -0.73
C TYR A 196 -26.88 10.47 -1.67
N LEU A 197 -26.41 11.71 -1.48
CA LEU A 197 -25.30 12.27 -2.24
C LEU A 197 -24.01 12.17 -1.42
N VAL A 198 -22.96 11.62 -2.04
CA VAL A 198 -21.64 11.40 -1.43
C VAL A 198 -21.09 12.64 -0.72
N GLN A 199 -21.10 13.78 -1.41
CA GLN A 199 -20.62 15.04 -0.83
C GLN A 199 -21.44 15.48 0.39
N LYS A 200 -22.75 15.20 0.42
CA LYS A 200 -23.64 15.60 1.51
C LYS A 200 -23.50 14.70 2.73
N TYR A 201 -23.42 13.38 2.56
CA TYR A 201 -23.22 12.50 3.71
C TYR A 201 -21.79 12.59 4.27
N ILE A 202 -20.76 12.81 3.44
CA ILE A 202 -19.38 13.01 3.94
C ILE A 202 -19.30 14.27 4.80
N PHE A 203 -19.97 15.35 4.37
CA PHE A 203 -20.06 16.57 5.16
C PHE A 203 -20.81 16.33 6.48
N GLU A 204 -21.93 15.60 6.44
CA GLU A 204 -22.71 15.24 7.63
C GLU A 204 -21.90 14.35 8.59
N ILE A 205 -21.17 13.36 8.09
CA ILE A 205 -20.28 12.50 8.88
C ILE A 205 -19.17 13.35 9.51
N LYS A 206 -18.54 14.26 8.76
CA LYS A 206 -17.51 15.16 9.31
C LYS A 206 -18.13 15.99 10.44
N ASN A 207 -19.29 16.60 10.22
CA ASN A 207 -19.97 17.40 11.25
C ASN A 207 -20.41 16.58 12.45
N ASN A 208 -20.93 15.37 12.26
CA ASN A 208 -21.48 14.55 13.35
C ASN A 208 -20.39 13.79 14.12
N PHE A 209 -19.29 13.40 13.46
CA PHE A 209 -18.12 12.83 14.12
C PHE A 209 -17.43 13.87 15.02
N TRP A 210 -17.32 15.11 14.54
CA TRP A 210 -16.75 16.23 15.28
C TRP A 210 -17.76 17.05 16.08
N GLY A 211 -19.04 16.66 16.06
CA GLY A 211 -20.14 17.33 16.73
C GLY A 211 -20.25 16.98 18.21
N ASN A 212 -21.04 17.74 18.96
CA ASN A 212 -21.23 17.51 20.40
C ASN A 212 -22.14 16.31 20.70
N ASP A 213 -23.03 15.93 19.78
CA ASP A 213 -23.90 14.78 19.97
C ASP A 213 -23.12 13.46 19.78
N LYS A 214 -23.01 12.69 20.86
CA LYS A 214 -22.28 11.41 20.89
C LYS A 214 -23.08 10.29 20.24
N TRP A 215 -24.41 10.39 20.22
CA TRP A 215 -25.30 9.31 19.81
C TRP A 215 -25.53 9.28 18.31
N GLU A 216 -25.49 10.44 17.68
CA GLU A 216 -25.55 10.57 16.23
C GLU A 216 -24.27 10.02 15.56
N THR A 217 -23.11 10.19 16.20
CA THR A 217 -21.84 9.59 15.76
C THR A 217 -21.88 8.06 15.78
N VAL A 218 -22.43 7.46 16.84
CA VAL A 218 -22.59 6.00 16.95
C VAL A 218 -23.49 5.46 15.84
N LYS A 219 -24.60 6.16 15.56
CA LYS A 219 -25.54 5.74 14.51
C LYS A 219 -24.98 5.87 13.09
N THR A 220 -24.17 6.90 12.84
CA THR A 220 -23.70 7.23 11.48
C THR A 220 -22.41 6.52 11.10
N ILE A 221 -21.59 6.11 12.08
CA ILE A 221 -20.26 5.52 11.84
C ILE A 221 -20.13 4.11 12.42
N CYS A 222 -20.56 3.87 13.67
CA CYS A 222 -20.41 2.54 14.27
C CYS A 222 -21.29 1.51 13.58
N LEU A 223 -22.52 1.86 13.18
CA LEU A 223 -23.44 0.92 12.52
C LEU A 223 -22.91 0.42 11.16
N PRO A 224 -22.53 1.29 10.19
CA PRO A 224 -21.89 0.85 8.96
C PRO A 224 -20.62 0.02 9.21
N ALA A 225 -19.81 0.40 10.20
CA ALA A 225 -18.63 -0.36 10.59
C ALA A 225 -18.96 -1.76 11.12
N ILE A 226 -20.00 -1.91 11.93
CA ILE A 226 -20.47 -3.20 12.42
C ILE A 226 -20.95 -4.08 11.25
N ILE A 227 -21.70 -3.53 10.29
CA ILE A 227 -22.20 -4.32 9.15
C ILE A 227 -21.03 -4.79 8.28
N VAL A 228 -20.05 -3.93 8.00
CA VAL A 228 -18.83 -4.32 7.27
C VAL A 228 -18.01 -5.34 8.06
N THR A 229 -17.90 -5.18 9.38
CA THR A 229 -17.21 -6.15 10.25
C THR A 229 -17.89 -7.51 10.20
N ALA A 230 -19.23 -7.56 10.25
CA ALA A 230 -19.99 -8.81 10.11
C ALA A 230 -19.80 -9.45 8.73
N ALA A 231 -19.75 -8.65 7.66
CA ALA A 231 -19.44 -9.13 6.32
C ALA A 231 -18.02 -9.70 6.21
N LEU A 232 -17.03 -9.07 6.85
CA LEU A 232 -15.67 -9.57 6.93
C LEU A 232 -15.57 -10.88 7.72
N PHE A 233 -16.30 -11.02 8.83
CA PHE A 233 -16.39 -12.29 9.55
C PHE A 233 -16.99 -13.41 8.69
N TYR A 234 -18.02 -13.11 7.89
CA TYR A 234 -18.59 -14.07 6.95
C TYR A 234 -17.56 -14.52 5.90
N LEU A 235 -16.77 -13.58 5.36
CA LEU A 235 -15.71 -13.86 4.39
C LEU A 235 -14.60 -14.72 5.00
N LEU A 236 -14.15 -14.42 6.21
CA LEU A 236 -13.16 -15.21 6.94
C LEU A 236 -13.64 -16.65 7.19
N TYR A 237 -14.93 -16.82 7.49
CA TYR A 237 -15.53 -18.14 7.65
C TYR A 237 -15.62 -18.91 6.34
N LYS A 238 -15.99 -18.24 5.24
CA LYS A 238 -16.18 -18.89 3.93
C LYS A 238 -14.89 -19.15 3.16
N ILE A 239 -13.88 -18.30 3.31
CA ILE A 239 -12.62 -18.36 2.58
C ILE A 239 -11.45 -18.20 3.56
N PRO A 240 -11.22 -19.19 4.44
CA PRO A 240 -10.16 -19.09 5.46
C PRO A 240 -8.75 -19.06 4.88
N GLY A 241 -8.58 -19.43 3.60
CA GLY A 241 -7.29 -19.41 2.91
C GLY A 241 -6.82 -18.02 2.48
N ASP A 242 -7.72 -17.03 2.41
CA ASP A 242 -7.38 -15.67 1.96
C ASP A 242 -6.95 -14.81 3.15
N THR A 243 -5.63 -14.68 3.34
CA THR A 243 -5.06 -13.95 4.50
C THR A 243 -5.28 -12.44 4.46
N LEU A 244 -5.69 -11.87 3.32
CA LEU A 244 -5.97 -10.43 3.17
C LEU A 244 -7.08 -9.94 4.11
N TYR A 245 -8.12 -10.74 4.30
CA TYR A 245 -9.26 -10.38 5.15
C TYR A 245 -8.88 -10.30 6.64
N ASN A 246 -7.78 -10.93 7.05
CA ASN A 246 -7.23 -10.81 8.41
C ASN A 246 -6.68 -9.40 8.68
N TYR A 247 -6.26 -8.66 7.67
CA TYR A 247 -5.79 -7.27 7.85
C TYR A 247 -6.97 -6.30 7.95
N GLU A 248 -8.02 -6.54 7.17
CA GLU A 248 -9.20 -5.66 7.10
C GLU A 248 -10.00 -5.62 8.41
N ILE A 249 -10.09 -6.76 9.11
CA ILE A 249 -10.80 -6.83 10.40
C ILE A 249 -10.16 -5.96 11.48
N VAL A 250 -8.83 -5.80 11.44
CA VAL A 250 -8.08 -4.94 12.38
C VAL A 250 -8.46 -3.47 12.16
N VAL A 251 -8.58 -3.04 10.91
CA VAL A 251 -9.00 -1.68 10.56
C VAL A 251 -10.43 -1.43 11.04
N ALA A 252 -11.34 -2.36 10.78
CA ALA A 252 -12.74 -2.24 11.20
C ALA A 252 -12.88 -2.19 12.73
N ALA A 253 -12.12 -3.02 13.46
CA ALA A 253 -12.08 -3.02 14.92
C ALA A 253 -11.55 -1.70 15.50
N MET A 254 -10.47 -1.14 14.93
CA MET A 254 -9.92 0.14 15.37
C MET A 254 -10.90 1.29 15.15
N VAL A 255 -11.61 1.31 14.01
CA VAL A 255 -12.66 2.31 13.75
C VAL A 255 -13.80 2.18 14.77
N ALA A 256 -14.24 0.97 15.08
CA ALA A 256 -15.27 0.73 16.09
C ALA A 256 -14.85 1.25 17.47
N ILE A 257 -13.61 0.96 17.91
CA ILE A 257 -13.06 1.42 19.19
C ILE A 257 -12.98 2.96 19.24
N CYS A 258 -12.39 3.58 18.21
CA CYS A 258 -12.27 5.05 18.13
C CYS A 258 -13.64 5.76 17.99
N ALA A 259 -14.71 5.05 17.62
CA ALA A 259 -16.05 5.63 17.51
C ALA A 259 -16.89 5.50 18.81
N LEU A 260 -16.42 4.77 19.83
CA LEU A 260 -17.13 4.63 21.10
C LEU A 260 -17.19 5.96 21.90
N PRO A 261 -18.28 6.24 22.64
CA PRO A 261 -18.44 7.52 23.34
C PRO A 261 -17.43 7.75 24.49
N PHE A 262 -16.88 6.68 25.07
CA PHE A 262 -15.82 6.76 26.07
C PHE A 262 -14.50 7.27 25.48
N TRP A 263 -14.26 7.04 24.19
CA TRP A 263 -13.07 7.50 23.48
C TRP A 263 -12.85 9.01 23.60
N ARG A 264 -13.93 9.80 23.56
CA ARG A 264 -13.87 11.27 23.68
C ARG A 264 -13.28 11.76 25.01
N ILE A 265 -13.33 10.93 26.06
CA ILE A 265 -12.74 11.26 27.36
C ILE A 265 -11.23 10.99 27.31
N LEU A 266 -10.83 9.82 26.79
CA LEU A 266 -9.44 9.42 26.63
C LEU A 266 -8.67 10.33 25.68
N GLU A 267 -9.30 10.76 24.59
CA GLU A 267 -8.71 11.62 23.56
C GLU A 267 -7.97 12.81 24.17
N LYS A 268 -8.60 13.50 25.15
CA LYS A 268 -8.06 14.68 25.84
C LYS A 268 -6.69 14.45 26.49
N TYR A 269 -6.43 13.22 26.93
CA TYR A 269 -5.19 12.82 27.60
C TYR A 269 -4.17 12.23 26.63
N MET A 270 -4.61 11.67 25.51
CA MET A 270 -3.73 10.94 24.57
C MET A 270 -3.10 11.84 23.51
N TYR A 271 -3.87 12.74 22.87
CA TYR A 271 -3.33 13.56 21.79
C TYR A 271 -2.15 14.48 22.19
N PRO A 272 -2.05 15.00 23.44
CA PRO A 272 -0.92 15.86 23.82
C PRO A 272 0.45 15.18 23.72
N ILE A 273 0.50 13.85 23.68
CA ILE A 273 1.75 13.10 23.48
C ILE A 273 2.35 13.39 22.11
N LEU A 274 1.53 13.46 21.07
CA LEU A 274 1.99 13.76 19.70
C LEU A 274 1.91 15.25 19.35
N ILE A 275 1.04 16.01 20.03
CA ILE A 275 0.83 17.44 19.79
C ILE A 275 0.95 18.20 21.12
N PRO A 276 2.17 18.37 21.65
CA PRO A 276 2.38 18.90 23.00
C PRO A 276 2.24 20.42 23.10
N TYR A 277 2.52 21.17 22.01
CA TYR A 277 2.52 22.63 22.06
C TYR A 277 1.14 23.19 21.71
N LYS A 278 0.33 23.49 22.73
CA LYS A 278 -0.93 24.22 22.56
C LYS A 278 -0.69 25.71 22.73
N GLU A 279 -0.63 26.45 21.64
CA GLU A 279 -0.69 27.91 21.69
C GLU A 279 -2.18 28.35 21.72
N LYS A 280 -2.49 29.47 22.36
CA LYS A 280 -3.88 29.94 22.56
C LYS A 280 -4.63 30.20 21.23
N ASP A 281 -3.91 30.40 20.14
CA ASP A 281 -4.44 30.76 18.82
C ASP A 281 -4.28 29.65 17.76
N ASP A 282 -4.02 28.41 18.18
CA ASP A 282 -3.83 27.29 17.26
C ASP A 282 -5.15 26.81 16.65
N PHE A 283 -5.34 27.11 15.37
CA PHE A 283 -6.43 26.56 14.54
C PHE A 283 -6.01 25.21 13.94
N ILE A 284 -5.71 24.22 14.79
CA ILE A 284 -5.55 22.83 14.34
C ILE A 284 -6.94 22.20 14.26
N GLU A 285 -7.26 21.54 13.14
CA GLU A 285 -8.55 20.85 13.00
C GLU A 285 -8.70 19.76 14.09
N ARG A 286 -9.90 19.65 14.67
CA ARG A 286 -10.23 18.60 15.65
C ARG A 286 -9.91 17.18 15.14
N SER A 287 -9.99 16.98 13.83
CA SER A 287 -9.62 15.74 13.15
C SER A 287 -8.18 15.31 13.37
N VAL A 288 -7.25 16.26 13.42
CA VAL A 288 -5.83 15.99 13.64
C VAL A 288 -5.59 15.57 15.09
N TYR A 289 -6.27 16.19 16.06
CA TYR A 289 -6.18 15.80 17.47
C TYR A 289 -6.70 14.39 17.74
N SER A 290 -7.84 14.05 17.16
CA SER A 290 -8.42 12.72 17.35
C SER A 290 -7.64 11.63 16.62
N LEU A 291 -7.13 11.93 15.41
CA LEU A 291 -6.22 11.02 14.71
C LEU A 291 -4.95 10.80 15.53
N ALA A 292 -4.36 11.85 16.11
CA ALA A 292 -3.22 11.73 17.00
C ALA A 292 -3.51 10.87 18.24
N ALA A 293 -4.67 11.01 18.86
CA ALA A 293 -5.08 10.13 19.95
C ALA A 293 -5.19 8.65 19.48
N CYS A 294 -5.80 8.40 18.31
CA CYS A 294 -5.94 7.03 17.78
C CYS A 294 -4.55 6.44 17.44
N VAL A 295 -3.59 7.24 16.97
CA VAL A 295 -2.20 6.79 16.75
C VAL A 295 -1.52 6.39 18.05
N VAL A 296 -1.68 7.18 19.12
CA VAL A 296 -1.12 6.82 20.42
C VAL A 296 -1.73 5.50 20.92
N LEU A 297 -3.04 5.32 20.79
CA LEU A 297 -3.69 4.07 21.19
C LEU A 297 -3.19 2.89 20.36
N ALA A 298 -3.15 3.05 19.04
CA ALA A 298 -2.67 2.03 18.12
C ALA A 298 -1.21 1.65 18.43
N LEU A 299 -0.34 2.61 18.76
CA LEU A 299 1.05 2.36 19.18
C LEU A 299 1.13 1.53 20.46
N ILE A 300 0.27 1.82 21.45
CA ILE A 300 0.24 1.06 22.71
C ILE A 300 -0.21 -0.39 22.43
N ILE A 301 -1.25 -0.57 21.62
CA ILE A 301 -1.75 -1.90 21.27
C ILE A 301 -0.69 -2.67 20.47
N ASP A 302 -0.05 -2.04 19.48
CA ASP A 302 0.97 -2.66 18.63
C ASP A 302 2.19 -3.06 19.47
N GLY A 303 2.68 -2.17 20.33
CA GLY A 303 3.78 -2.45 21.24
C GLY A 303 3.46 -3.60 22.22
N PHE A 304 2.22 -3.67 22.72
CA PHE A 304 1.77 -4.77 23.56
C PHE A 304 1.73 -6.11 22.80
N LEU A 305 1.21 -6.12 21.57
CA LEU A 305 1.18 -7.33 20.73
C LEU A 305 2.59 -7.81 20.34
N ILE A 306 3.49 -6.88 20.01
CA ILE A 306 4.90 -7.17 19.74
C ILE A 306 5.57 -7.78 20.97
N TRP A 307 5.30 -7.24 22.16
CA TRP A 307 5.88 -7.75 23.42
C TRP A 307 5.44 -9.18 23.74
N GLN A 308 4.21 -9.56 23.39
CA GLN A 308 3.74 -10.94 23.59
C GLN A 308 4.47 -11.99 22.74
N ASN A 309 5.14 -11.57 21.66
CA ASN A 309 5.95 -12.43 20.78
C ASN A 309 5.25 -13.73 20.33
N ASN A 310 3.96 -13.64 20.01
CA ASN A 310 3.15 -14.79 19.57
C ASN A 310 2.92 -14.74 18.06
N MET A 311 3.26 -15.82 17.35
CA MET A 311 3.14 -15.92 15.89
C MET A 311 1.70 -15.73 15.38
N ILE A 312 0.69 -16.05 16.21
CA ILE A 312 -0.73 -15.89 15.87
C ILE A 312 -1.06 -14.42 15.58
N PHE A 313 -0.38 -13.47 16.23
CA PHE A 313 -0.62 -12.04 16.05
C PHE A 313 0.21 -11.40 14.95
N SER A 314 1.06 -12.15 14.23
CA SER A 314 1.94 -11.58 13.20
C SER A 314 1.16 -10.81 12.12
N TYR A 315 0.00 -11.32 11.71
CA TYR A 315 -0.90 -10.65 10.77
C TYR A 315 -1.53 -9.38 11.35
N VAL A 316 -1.93 -9.42 12.63
CA VAL A 316 -2.54 -8.28 13.33
C VAL A 316 -1.53 -7.16 13.53
N ILE A 317 -0.30 -7.50 13.94
CA ILE A 317 0.82 -6.58 14.08
C ILE A 317 1.11 -5.92 12.72
N THR A 318 1.23 -6.71 11.65
CA THR A 318 1.48 -6.18 10.30
C THR A 318 0.38 -5.22 9.83
N ALA A 319 -0.89 -5.55 10.08
CA ALA A 319 -2.03 -4.68 9.76
C ALA A 319 -2.01 -3.37 10.57
N LEU A 320 -1.74 -3.47 11.87
CA LEU A 320 -1.74 -2.33 12.78
C LEU A 320 -0.55 -1.40 12.50
N THR A 321 0.65 -1.94 12.25
CA THR A 321 1.80 -1.17 11.81
C THR A 321 1.56 -0.48 10.46
N SER A 322 0.87 -1.13 9.51
CA SER A 322 0.47 -0.50 8.24
C SER A 322 -0.45 0.70 8.45
N LEU A 323 -1.44 0.56 9.34
CA LEU A 323 -2.35 1.64 9.71
C LEU A 323 -1.63 2.79 10.43
N LEU A 324 -0.66 2.46 11.30
CA LEU A 324 0.19 3.45 11.98
C LEU A 324 1.05 4.23 11.00
N ILE A 325 1.66 3.56 10.00
CA ILE A 325 2.41 4.22 8.93
C ILE A 325 1.54 5.24 8.22
N ILE A 326 0.35 4.85 7.74
CA ILE A 326 -0.57 5.77 7.05
C ILE A 326 -0.95 6.94 7.96
N SER A 327 -1.24 6.67 9.23
CA SER A 327 -1.64 7.70 10.18
C SER A 327 -0.50 8.68 10.45
N PHE A 328 0.75 8.21 10.61
CA PHE A 328 1.92 9.08 10.75
C PHE A 328 2.19 9.91 9.51
N LEU A 329 2.02 9.34 8.31
CA LEU A 329 2.10 10.11 7.06
C LEU A 329 1.09 11.26 7.05
N LEU A 330 -0.16 11.00 7.44
CA LEU A 330 -1.24 11.99 7.46
C LEU A 330 -1.05 13.08 8.52
N ILE A 331 -0.76 12.70 9.77
CA ILE A 331 -0.61 13.70 10.84
C ILE A 331 0.65 14.54 10.57
N SER A 332 1.74 13.95 10.06
CA SER A 332 3.01 14.67 9.81
C SER A 332 2.98 15.67 8.66
N LEU A 333 1.84 15.87 7.99
CA LEU A 333 1.70 16.87 6.93
C LEU A 333 1.84 18.30 7.47
N LYS A 334 2.63 19.12 6.75
CA LYS A 334 2.82 20.55 7.02
C LYS A 334 1.49 21.30 7.06
N ASP A 335 0.54 20.90 6.22
CA ASP A 335 -0.73 21.57 6.07
C ASP A 335 -1.58 21.57 7.36
N ASN A 336 -1.39 20.57 8.23
CA ASN A 336 -2.06 20.48 9.53
C ASN A 336 -1.56 21.53 10.53
N TYR A 337 -0.37 22.10 10.30
CA TYR A 337 0.37 22.92 11.28
C TYR A 337 0.85 24.25 10.71
N LYS A 338 0.17 24.80 9.68
CA LYS A 338 0.56 26.04 8.97
C LYS A 338 0.91 27.22 9.87
N ARG A 339 0.35 27.29 11.09
CA ARG A 339 0.53 28.38 12.04
C ARG A 339 1.43 28.03 13.25
N ASN A 340 1.67 26.74 13.52
CA ASN A 340 2.52 26.29 14.61
C ASN A 340 3.52 25.23 14.13
N TYR A 341 4.66 25.71 13.64
CA TYR A 341 5.72 24.84 13.13
C TYR A 341 6.43 24.03 14.22
N LYS A 342 6.31 24.38 15.52
CA LYS A 342 6.93 23.60 16.59
C LYS A 342 6.34 22.19 16.64
N ASN A 343 5.01 22.08 16.55
CA ASN A 343 4.32 20.79 16.46
C ASN A 343 4.69 20.03 15.17
N TYR A 344 4.82 20.74 14.04
CA TYR A 344 5.25 20.11 12.79
C TYR A 344 6.65 19.48 12.87
N TYR A 345 7.63 20.21 13.41
CA TYR A 345 8.99 19.70 13.56
C TYR A 345 9.06 18.56 14.57
N TYR A 346 8.40 18.71 15.71
CA TYR A 346 8.29 17.66 16.72
C TYR A 346 7.70 16.37 16.12
N LEU A 347 6.58 16.48 15.42
CA LEU A 347 5.92 15.32 14.86
C LEU A 347 6.69 14.72 13.68
N SER A 348 7.35 15.54 12.86
CA SER A 348 8.22 15.03 11.78
C SER A 348 9.41 14.25 12.36
N PHE A 349 9.96 14.69 13.50
CA PHE A 349 10.99 13.96 14.23
C PHE A 349 10.45 12.63 14.80
N VAL A 350 9.31 12.66 15.50
CA VAL A 350 8.67 11.45 16.04
C VAL A 350 8.32 10.45 14.94
N ALA A 351 7.77 10.91 13.81
CA ALA A 351 7.47 10.07 12.65
C ALA A 351 8.76 9.43 12.09
N THR A 352 9.86 10.20 11.99
CA THR A 352 11.16 9.67 11.54
C THR A 352 11.65 8.56 12.47
N LEU A 353 11.60 8.75 13.79
CA LEU A 353 11.95 7.71 14.77
C LEU A 353 11.07 6.47 14.62
N PHE A 354 9.76 6.65 14.45
CA PHE A 354 8.82 5.55 14.23
C PHE A 354 9.18 4.76 12.95
N PHE A 355 9.40 5.44 11.83
CA PHE A 355 9.78 4.78 10.57
C PHE A 355 11.10 4.01 10.66
N VAL A 356 12.10 4.58 11.34
CA VAL A 356 13.38 3.89 11.60
C VAL A 356 13.17 2.65 12.48
N ALA A 357 12.36 2.77 13.54
CA ALA A 357 12.06 1.66 14.44
C ALA A 357 11.31 0.52 13.73
N VAL A 358 10.31 0.85 12.92
CA VAL A 358 9.54 -0.14 12.14
C VAL A 358 10.43 -0.81 11.11
N LEU A 359 11.29 -0.06 10.41
CA LEU A 359 12.24 -0.61 9.47
C LEU A 359 13.18 -1.58 10.19
N PHE A 360 13.84 -1.17 11.28
CA PHE A 360 14.71 -2.05 12.06
C PHE A 360 14.01 -3.32 12.56
N TYR A 361 12.81 -3.16 13.14
CA TYR A 361 12.00 -4.29 13.60
C TYR A 361 11.66 -5.25 12.47
N SER A 362 11.28 -4.74 11.29
CA SER A 362 10.92 -5.56 10.13
C SER A 362 12.06 -6.45 9.63
N PHE A 363 13.30 -5.92 9.62
CA PHE A 363 14.49 -6.70 9.28
C PHE A 363 14.83 -7.71 10.39
N GLN A 364 14.66 -7.36 11.66
CA GLN A 364 14.93 -8.26 12.79
C GLN A 364 14.04 -9.51 12.75
N ILE A 365 12.74 -9.35 12.45
CA ILE A 365 11.79 -10.48 12.39
C ILE A 365 11.84 -11.25 11.07
N HIS A 366 12.62 -10.80 10.09
CA HIS A 366 12.74 -11.41 8.75
C HIS A 366 11.39 -11.64 8.06
N SER A 367 10.39 -10.81 8.36
CA SER A 367 9.06 -10.91 7.75
C SER A 367 9.03 -10.07 6.48
N ALA A 368 8.89 -10.75 5.34
CA ALA A 368 8.83 -10.08 4.04
C ALA A 368 7.74 -9.00 4.02
N GLU A 369 6.53 -9.33 4.45
CA GLU A 369 5.38 -8.42 4.46
C GLU A 369 5.66 -7.13 5.25
N MET A 370 6.33 -7.23 6.38
CA MET A 370 6.69 -6.06 7.21
C MET A 370 7.82 -5.24 6.63
N ILE A 371 8.82 -5.88 6.00
CA ILE A 371 9.89 -5.19 5.28
C ILE A 371 9.28 -4.40 4.11
N TRP A 372 8.29 -5.00 3.42
CA TRP A 372 7.57 -4.37 2.33
C TRP A 372 6.82 -3.12 2.74
N VAL A 373 5.97 -3.26 3.74
CA VAL A 373 5.17 -2.17 4.28
C VAL A 373 6.07 -1.05 4.80
N SER A 374 7.17 -1.38 5.49
CA SER A 374 8.10 -0.38 6.03
C SER A 374 8.83 0.39 4.93
N LEU A 375 9.34 -0.28 3.89
CA LEU A 375 10.02 0.36 2.77
C LEU A 375 9.09 1.27 1.95
N ILE A 376 7.86 0.83 1.69
CA ILE A 376 6.84 1.64 1.01
C ILE A 376 6.51 2.87 1.86
N GLY A 377 6.25 2.68 3.15
CA GLY A 377 5.95 3.76 4.09
C GLY A 377 7.05 4.82 4.15
N VAL A 378 8.30 4.39 4.30
CA VAL A 378 9.48 5.28 4.31
C VAL A 378 9.61 6.02 2.99
N SER A 379 9.43 5.34 1.85
CA SER A 379 9.52 5.95 0.52
C SER A 379 8.48 7.06 0.35
N ILE A 380 7.23 6.81 0.76
CA ILE A 380 6.16 7.81 0.72
C ILE A 380 6.48 8.98 1.66
N PHE A 381 6.97 8.71 2.86
CA PHE A 381 7.36 9.75 3.82
C PHE A 381 8.43 10.68 3.23
N ILE A 382 9.48 10.12 2.62
CA ILE A 382 10.56 10.90 1.98
C ILE A 382 9.99 11.74 0.83
N VAL A 383 9.10 11.19 0.00
CA VAL A 383 8.44 11.92 -1.08
C VAL A 383 7.61 13.09 -0.53
N ILE A 384 6.82 12.88 0.52
CA ILE A 384 6.03 13.95 1.15
C ILE A 384 6.96 15.05 1.64
N LYS A 385 8.02 14.69 2.39
CA LYS A 385 8.96 15.68 2.94
C LYS A 385 9.75 16.41 1.85
N TYR A 386 10.06 15.74 0.74
CA TYR A 386 10.66 16.35 -0.44
C TYR A 386 9.80 17.50 -0.99
N TRP A 387 8.48 17.37 -1.00
CA TRP A 387 7.57 18.44 -1.43
C TRP A 387 7.35 19.52 -0.36
N GLU A 388 7.44 19.18 0.92
CA GLU A 388 7.20 20.11 2.02
C GLU A 388 8.40 21.01 2.32
N ILE A 389 9.61 20.45 2.40
CA ILE A 389 10.83 21.17 2.83
C ILE A 389 11.09 22.43 1.99
N PRO A 390 11.02 22.39 0.65
CA PRO A 390 11.34 23.56 -0.15
C PRO A 390 10.35 24.71 -0.01
N THR A 391 9.10 24.41 0.39
CA THR A 391 8.06 25.43 0.62
C THR A 391 8.33 26.30 1.86
N PHE A 392 9.34 25.98 2.68
CA PHE A 392 9.80 26.84 3.78
C PHE A 392 10.78 27.92 3.33
N PHE A 393 11.57 27.65 2.29
CA PHE A 393 12.66 28.54 1.86
C PHE A 393 12.32 29.32 0.58
N PHE A 394 11.48 28.76 -0.29
CA PHE A 394 11.07 29.40 -1.53
C PHE A 394 9.54 29.53 -1.59
N SER A 395 9.06 30.74 -1.91
CA SER A 395 7.68 30.91 -2.37
C SER A 395 7.53 30.21 -3.72
N TRP A 396 7.11 28.95 -3.68
CA TRP A 396 6.98 28.06 -4.83
C TRP A 396 5.80 28.51 -5.72
N LYS A 397 5.91 29.69 -6.32
CA LYS A 397 4.94 30.28 -7.25
C LYS A 397 5.62 30.60 -8.57
N ARG A 398 5.54 29.67 -9.53
CA ARG A 398 5.43 29.94 -10.98
C ARG A 398 5.26 28.62 -11.75
N SER A 399 4.56 28.69 -12.88
CA SER A 399 4.06 27.57 -13.68
C SER A 399 5.08 26.49 -14.07
N ASN A 400 6.38 26.80 -14.09
CA ASN A 400 7.44 25.85 -14.45
C ASN A 400 8.04 25.09 -13.26
N THR A 401 7.80 25.53 -12.01
CA THR A 401 8.43 24.95 -10.81
C THR A 401 7.82 23.60 -10.42
N TRP A 402 6.55 23.35 -10.77
CA TRP A 402 5.92 22.04 -10.57
C TRP A 402 6.61 20.97 -11.41
N THR A 403 6.95 21.26 -12.67
CA THR A 403 7.59 20.30 -13.58
C THR A 403 9.00 19.93 -13.13
N TRP A 404 9.79 20.91 -12.65
CA TRP A 404 11.10 20.65 -12.05
C TRP A 404 11.00 19.89 -10.72
N GLY A 405 9.96 20.17 -9.92
CA GLY A 405 9.65 19.39 -8.71
C GLY A 405 9.30 17.93 -9.03
N PHE A 406 8.51 17.68 -10.08
CA PHE A 406 8.21 16.30 -10.52
C PHE A 406 9.44 15.59 -11.11
N LEU A 407 10.29 16.30 -11.87
CA LEU A 407 11.54 15.74 -12.37
C LEU A 407 12.49 15.37 -11.22
N GLY A 408 12.61 16.24 -10.22
CA GLY A 408 13.40 15.97 -9.01
C GLY A 408 12.80 14.86 -8.15
N MET A 409 11.46 14.74 -8.08
CA MET A 409 10.78 13.60 -7.47
C MET A 409 11.07 12.30 -8.20
N ALA A 410 11.07 12.29 -9.54
CA ALA A 410 11.42 11.11 -10.33
C ALA A 410 12.88 10.68 -10.09
N ALA A 411 13.81 11.64 -10.01
CA ALA A 411 15.20 11.38 -9.65
C ALA A 411 15.35 10.86 -8.21
N LEU A 412 14.58 11.40 -7.26
CA LEU A 412 14.53 10.93 -5.87
C LEU A 412 14.00 9.49 -5.78
N LEU A 413 12.92 9.16 -6.50
CA LEU A 413 12.39 7.81 -6.57
C LEU A 413 13.40 6.83 -7.18
N TRP A 414 14.14 7.26 -8.21
CA TRP A 414 15.23 6.47 -8.79
C TRP A 414 16.36 6.21 -7.78
N LEU A 415 16.79 7.24 -7.04
CA LEU A 415 17.80 7.10 -5.99
C LEU A 415 17.32 6.18 -4.86
N LEU A 416 16.07 6.31 -4.41
CA LEU A 416 15.48 5.42 -3.41
C LEU A 416 15.47 3.98 -3.91
N ALA A 417 15.04 3.74 -5.15
CA ALA A 417 15.04 2.41 -5.73
C ALA A 417 16.45 1.79 -5.80
N LYS A 418 17.47 2.58 -6.18
CA LYS A 418 18.87 2.13 -6.17
C LYS A 418 19.40 1.89 -4.76
N GLY A 419 19.04 2.74 -3.80
CA GLY A 419 19.41 2.59 -2.39
C GLY A 419 18.80 1.33 -1.75
N ILE A 420 17.52 1.06 -2.02
CA ILE A 420 16.85 -0.16 -1.55
C ILE A 420 17.52 -1.41 -2.13
N LEU A 421 17.84 -1.41 -3.43
CA LEU A 421 18.58 -2.52 -4.04
C LEU A 421 19.96 -2.72 -3.39
N TYR A 422 20.69 -1.63 -3.14
CA TYR A 422 22.00 -1.70 -2.50
C TYR A 422 21.92 -2.26 -1.07
N VAL A 423 21.03 -1.73 -0.23
CA VAL A 423 20.87 -2.17 1.17
C VAL A 423 20.35 -3.60 1.25
N SER A 424 19.40 -3.98 0.40
CA SER A 424 18.94 -5.37 0.28
C SER A 424 20.07 -6.30 -0.16
N GLY A 425 20.96 -5.82 -1.03
CA GLY A 425 22.14 -6.53 -1.50
C GLY A 425 23.29 -6.60 -0.49
N THR A 426 23.21 -5.92 0.65
CA THR A 426 24.21 -6.02 1.74
C THR A 426 23.67 -6.71 2.98
N LEU A 427 22.34 -6.74 3.18
CA LEU A 427 21.70 -7.33 4.36
C LEU A 427 21.23 -8.77 4.14
N PHE A 428 20.95 -9.18 2.90
CA PHE A 428 20.41 -10.51 2.56
C PHE A 428 21.33 -11.37 1.69
N VAL A 429 22.53 -10.86 1.42
CA VAL A 429 23.57 -11.38 0.52
C VAL A 429 24.83 -11.43 1.35
#